data_AF-A0A7K1H6K3-F1
#
_entry.id   AF-A0A7K1H6K3-F1
#
_cell.length_a   1.000
_cell.length_b   1.000
_cell.length_c   1.000
_cell.angle_alpha   90.00
_cell.angle_beta   90.00
_cell.angle_gamma   90.00
#
_symmetry.space_group_name_H-M   'P 1'
#
loop_
_entity.id
_entity.type
_entity.pdbx_description
1 polymer ?
#
loop_
_entity_poly.entity_id
_entity_poly.type
_entity_poly.pdbx_seq_one_letter_code
_entity_poly.pdbx_strand_id
1 'polypeptide(L)'
;MSPLLSRTNAEAHLYMDLHPCTCGETRFPRQSAVVALADGELASRYTGACAGCGQEREFVFRLPPEPTSTAGGFRYGEDEPSQLLDPGEWLLVSDAYAGQVPADPGSGEAAQRARAVLTRAMAALDEVGKFIPPDAAVVPANAFTSDRGRQLHQREPGRFRRDRLTAVHDAYAEMLTRLA
;
A
#
# COMPACT_ATOMS: atom_id res chain seq x y z
N MET A 1 -21.61 -6.23 -6.80
CA MET A 1 -20.70 -6.02 -5.64
C MET A 1 -20.40 -4.54 -5.57
N SER A 2 -20.50 -3.92 -4.41
CA SER A 2 -20.14 -2.51 -4.25
C SER A 2 -18.62 -2.35 -4.34
N PRO A 3 -18.11 -1.31 -5.02
CA PRO A 3 -16.68 -1.01 -5.04
C PRO A 3 -16.13 -0.82 -3.62
N LEU A 4 -14.90 -1.30 -3.39
CA LEU A 4 -14.20 -1.06 -2.13
C LEU A 4 -13.77 0.41 -2.03
N LEU A 5 -13.63 0.89 -0.79
CA LEU A 5 -13.15 2.24 -0.49
C LEU A 5 -11.64 2.34 -0.73
N SER A 6 -11.21 3.32 -1.52
CA SER A 6 -9.82 3.76 -1.50
C SER A 6 -9.70 5.00 -0.63
N ARG A 7 -8.86 4.97 0.40
CA ARG A 7 -8.70 6.10 1.33
C ARG A 7 -7.95 7.24 0.64
N THR A 8 -6.97 6.93 -0.21
CA THR A 8 -6.23 7.94 -0.99
C THR A 8 -6.00 7.50 -2.43
N ASN A 9 -5.53 8.42 -3.29
CA ASN A 9 -5.04 8.06 -4.63
C ASN A 9 -3.79 7.16 -4.59
N ALA A 10 -2.93 7.32 -3.57
CA ALA A 10 -1.72 6.50 -3.44
C ALA A 10 -2.06 5.04 -3.16
N GLU A 11 -3.09 4.79 -2.35
CA GLU A 11 -3.62 3.46 -2.09
C GLU A 11 -4.24 2.83 -3.35
N ALA A 12 -5.13 3.55 -4.05
CA ALA A 12 -5.72 3.07 -5.31
C ALA A 12 -4.64 2.70 -6.33
N HIS A 13 -3.63 3.56 -6.48
CA HIS A 13 -2.52 3.33 -7.39
C HIS A 13 -1.72 2.08 -7.03
N LEU A 14 -1.40 1.91 -5.75
CA LEU A 14 -0.70 0.72 -5.27
C LEU A 14 -1.54 -0.54 -5.49
N TYR A 15 -2.84 -0.51 -5.19
CA TYR A 15 -3.73 -1.65 -5.45
C TYR A 15 -3.69 -2.03 -6.93
N MET A 16 -3.78 -1.06 -7.85
CA MET A 16 -3.69 -1.32 -9.29
C MET A 16 -2.33 -1.88 -9.73
N ASP A 17 -1.23 -1.48 -9.07
CA ASP A 17 0.12 -2.02 -9.31
C ASP A 17 0.27 -3.48 -8.84
N LEU A 18 -0.48 -3.88 -7.81
CA LEU A 18 -0.44 -5.24 -7.25
C LEU A 18 -1.40 -6.22 -7.94
N HIS A 19 -2.30 -5.73 -8.79
CA HIS A 19 -3.29 -6.53 -9.50
C HIS A 19 -2.95 -6.62 -10.99
N PRO A 20 -2.08 -7.54 -11.42
CA PRO A 20 -1.65 -7.66 -12.81
C PRO A 20 -2.83 -8.00 -13.73
N CYS A 21 -2.67 -7.66 -15.00
CA CYS A 21 -3.53 -8.21 -16.05
C CYS A 21 -3.39 -9.74 -16.10
N THR A 22 -4.33 -10.43 -16.76
CA THR A 22 -4.26 -11.88 -16.99
C THR A 22 -2.99 -12.32 -17.74
N CYS A 23 -2.37 -11.42 -18.50
CA CYS A 23 -1.08 -11.65 -19.14
C CYS A 23 0.15 -11.44 -18.23
N GLY A 24 -0.06 -10.98 -16.99
CA GLY A 24 0.99 -10.72 -16.00
C GLY A 24 1.53 -9.29 -15.96
N GLU A 25 1.31 -8.46 -16.98
CA GLU A 25 1.74 -7.04 -16.97
C GLU A 25 0.87 -6.20 -16.02
N THR A 26 1.51 -5.32 -15.25
CA THR A 26 0.84 -4.44 -14.27
C THR A 26 0.64 -3.02 -14.79
N ARG A 27 1.38 -2.60 -15.82
CA ARG A 27 1.30 -1.25 -16.38
C ARG A 27 0.17 -1.09 -17.40
N PHE A 28 -0.45 0.09 -17.34
CA PHE A 28 -1.47 0.58 -18.26
C PHE A 28 -1.58 2.11 -18.11
N PRO A 29 -1.96 2.86 -19.15
CA PRO A 29 -2.21 4.29 -19.03
C PRO A 29 -3.48 4.48 -18.19
N ARG A 30 -3.35 5.13 -17.03
CA ARG A 30 -4.46 5.32 -16.07
C ARG A 30 -5.24 6.58 -16.41
N GLN A 31 -6.31 6.45 -17.19
CA GLN A 31 -7.27 7.54 -17.34
C GLN A 31 -8.22 7.53 -16.14
N SER A 32 -8.28 8.64 -15.40
CA SER A 32 -9.12 8.75 -14.20
C SER A 32 -10.36 9.63 -14.45
N ALA A 33 -11.50 9.20 -13.94
CA ALA A 33 -12.74 10.00 -13.88
C ALA A 33 -13.47 9.78 -12.56
N VAL A 34 -14.14 10.81 -12.04
CA VAL A 34 -15.09 10.66 -10.93
C VAL A 34 -16.45 10.27 -11.50
N VAL A 35 -17.06 9.23 -10.97
CA VAL A 35 -18.37 8.69 -11.39
C VAL A 35 -19.31 8.58 -10.21
N ALA A 36 -20.62 8.71 -10.45
CA ALA A 36 -21.65 8.41 -9.47
C ALA A 36 -21.95 6.90 -9.47
N LEU A 37 -22.06 6.33 -8.27
CA LEU A 37 -22.51 4.97 -8.03
C LEU A 37 -24.05 4.90 -7.95
N ALA A 38 -24.60 3.69 -8.03
CA ALA A 38 -26.05 3.47 -8.00
C ALA A 38 -26.71 3.87 -6.66
N ASP A 39 -25.94 3.91 -5.58
CA ASP A 39 -26.34 4.38 -4.25
C ASP A 39 -26.19 5.91 -4.07
N GLY A 40 -25.75 6.62 -5.11
CA GLY A 40 -25.55 8.07 -5.09
C GLY A 40 -24.17 8.51 -4.58
N GLU A 41 -23.33 7.59 -4.10
CA GLU A 41 -21.97 7.92 -3.67
C GLU A 41 -21.03 8.13 -4.86
N LEU A 42 -19.87 8.76 -4.62
CA LEU A 42 -18.88 9.02 -5.65
C LEU A 42 -17.77 7.95 -5.64
N ALA A 43 -17.24 7.67 -6.82
CA ALA A 43 -16.12 6.76 -7.01
C ALA A 43 -15.10 7.30 -8.01
N SER A 44 -13.83 6.99 -7.81
CA SER A 44 -12.78 7.12 -8.82
C SER A 44 -12.79 5.89 -9.71
N ARG A 45 -13.00 6.10 -11.01
CA ARG A 45 -12.84 5.08 -12.04
C ARG A 45 -11.52 5.31 -12.78
N TYR A 46 -10.73 4.24 -12.90
CA TYR A 46 -9.49 4.19 -13.67
C TYR A 46 -9.64 3.21 -14.83
N THR A 47 -9.36 3.66 -16.05
CA THR A 47 -9.46 2.85 -17.26
C THR A 47 -8.22 2.96 -18.13
N GLY A 48 -7.91 1.89 -18.87
CA GLY A 48 -6.97 1.94 -19.99
C GLY A 48 -6.45 0.56 -20.40
N ALA A 49 -5.90 0.49 -21.63
CA ALA A 49 -5.37 -0.73 -22.21
C ALA A 49 -4.09 -1.23 -21.51
N CYS A 50 -4.02 -2.52 -21.19
CA CYS A 50 -2.81 -3.16 -20.68
C CYS A 50 -1.62 -2.95 -21.64
N ALA A 51 -0.47 -2.53 -21.11
CA ALA A 51 0.72 -2.27 -21.92
C ALA A 51 1.30 -3.54 -22.60
N GLY A 52 0.96 -4.73 -22.09
CA GLY A 52 1.45 -6.01 -22.61
C GLY A 52 0.56 -6.61 -23.69
N CYS A 53 -0.74 -6.77 -23.40
CA CYS A 53 -1.67 -7.46 -24.30
C CYS A 53 -2.75 -6.57 -24.92
N GLY A 54 -2.82 -5.29 -24.56
CA GLY A 54 -3.83 -4.35 -25.06
C GLY A 54 -5.24 -4.52 -24.47
N GLN A 55 -5.47 -5.51 -23.61
CA GLN A 55 -6.76 -5.72 -22.96
C GLN A 55 -7.16 -4.50 -22.12
N GLU A 56 -8.39 -4.01 -22.29
CA GLU A 56 -8.92 -2.92 -21.46
C GLU A 56 -8.99 -3.34 -19.98
N ARG A 57 -8.45 -2.49 -19.11
CA ARG A 57 -8.49 -2.65 -17.66
C ARG A 57 -9.36 -1.56 -17.07
N GLU A 58 -10.16 -1.93 -16.07
CA GLU A 58 -11.00 -1.02 -15.32
C GLU A 58 -10.87 -1.32 -13.82
N PHE A 59 -10.72 -0.25 -13.03
CA PHE A 59 -10.80 -0.30 -11.58
C PHE A 59 -11.72 0.81 -11.10
N VAL A 60 -12.60 0.51 -10.17
CA VAL A 60 -13.51 1.47 -9.54
C VAL A 60 -13.31 1.40 -8.05
N PHE A 61 -13.05 2.55 -7.43
CA PHE A 61 -12.89 2.68 -5.98
C PHE A 61 -13.83 3.75 -5.46
N ARG A 62 -14.59 3.43 -4.41
CA ARG A 62 -15.40 4.43 -3.74
C ARG A 62 -14.49 5.50 -3.14
N LEU A 63 -14.93 6.75 -3.19
CA LEU A 63 -14.23 7.88 -2.57
C LEU A 63 -14.63 8.02 -1.10
N PRO A 64 -13.72 8.49 -0.22
CA PRO A 64 -14.09 8.84 1.13
C PRO A 64 -15.11 9.99 1.13
N PRO A 65 -16.03 10.03 2.12
CA PRO A 65 -17.05 11.07 2.20
C PRO A 65 -16.44 12.46 2.45
N GLU A 66 -15.29 12.50 3.11
CA GLU A 66 -14.52 13.72 3.36
C GLU A 66 -13.20 13.69 2.58
N PRO A 67 -12.76 14.82 2.00
CA PRO A 67 -11.47 14.89 1.33
C PRO A 67 -10.32 14.66 2.31
N THR A 68 -9.37 13.82 1.91
CA THR A 68 -8.19 13.51 2.71
C THR A 68 -7.29 14.72 2.93
N SER A 69 -6.79 14.87 4.15
CA SER A 69 -5.82 15.92 4.49
C SER A 69 -4.46 15.62 3.84
N THR A 70 -3.84 16.63 3.24
CA THR A 70 -2.47 16.54 2.72
C THR A 70 -1.43 17.03 3.73
N ALA A 71 -1.85 17.37 4.96
CA ALA A 71 -0.96 17.86 6.00
C ALA A 71 -0.17 16.70 6.62
N GLY A 72 1.07 16.49 6.13
CA GLY A 72 1.96 15.45 6.63
C GLY A 72 2.88 14.91 5.53
N GLY A 73 3.83 14.05 5.89
CA GLY A 73 4.64 13.33 4.92
C GLY A 73 3.82 12.36 4.05
N PHE A 74 4.49 11.57 3.22
CA PHE A 74 3.83 10.57 2.38
C PHE A 74 3.12 9.49 3.23
N ARG A 75 1.83 9.22 2.93
CA ARG A 75 1.00 8.17 3.54
C ARG A 75 0.22 7.43 2.46
N TYR A 76 -0.10 6.15 2.68
CA TYR A 76 -0.99 5.39 1.80
C TYR A 76 -2.46 5.57 2.16
N GLY A 77 -2.81 5.53 3.43
CA GLY A 77 -4.17 5.79 3.90
C GLY A 77 -4.22 6.71 5.12
N GLU A 78 -5.44 7.02 5.54
CA GLU A 78 -5.74 7.68 6.81
C GLU A 78 -5.66 6.70 7.98
N ASP A 79 -6.24 7.03 9.13
CA ASP A 79 -6.00 6.31 10.39
C ASP A 79 -6.66 4.92 10.44
N GLU A 80 -7.78 4.74 9.73
CA GLU A 80 -8.47 3.46 9.62
C GLU A 80 -7.67 2.45 8.80
N PRO A 81 -7.76 1.13 9.08
CA PRO A 81 -7.09 0.11 8.26
C PRO A 81 -7.63 0.05 6.82
N SER A 82 -6.80 -0.44 5.91
CA SER A 82 -7.15 -0.61 4.49
C SER A 82 -8.30 -1.58 4.27
N GLN A 83 -9.17 -1.24 3.32
CA GLN A 83 -10.15 -2.18 2.74
C GLN A 83 -9.66 -2.81 1.44
N LEU A 84 -8.59 -2.26 0.84
CA LEU A 84 -8.06 -2.69 -0.45
C LEU A 84 -6.96 -3.73 -0.33
N LEU A 85 -6.08 -3.59 0.67
CA LEU A 85 -4.92 -4.44 0.86
C LEU A 85 -4.92 -5.00 2.27
N ASP A 86 -4.70 -6.30 2.39
CA ASP A 86 -4.58 -6.96 3.68
C ASP A 86 -3.20 -6.70 4.35
N PRO A 87 -3.03 -7.03 5.65
CA PRO A 87 -1.78 -6.78 6.36
C PRO A 87 -0.56 -7.48 5.75
N GLY A 88 -0.73 -8.67 5.19
CA GLY A 88 0.33 -9.41 4.52
C GLY A 88 0.72 -8.78 3.19
N GLU A 89 -0.24 -8.25 2.44
CA GLU A 89 0.01 -7.49 1.21
C GLU A 89 0.81 -6.21 1.50
N TRP A 90 0.43 -5.47 2.55
CA TRP A 90 1.18 -4.30 3.02
C TRP A 90 2.62 -4.62 3.44
N LEU A 91 2.82 -5.73 4.17
CA LEU A 91 4.15 -6.15 4.58
C LEU A 91 5.03 -6.50 3.37
N LEU A 92 4.46 -7.19 2.37
CA LEU A 92 5.17 -7.47 1.11
C LEU A 92 5.55 -6.20 0.34
N VAL A 93 4.68 -5.18 0.35
CA VAL A 93 4.99 -3.87 -0.24
C VAL A 93 6.14 -3.19 0.51
N SER A 94 6.10 -3.23 1.84
CA SER A 94 7.19 -2.69 2.67
C SER A 94 8.52 -3.36 2.35
N ASP A 95 8.55 -4.69 2.32
CA ASP A 95 9.73 -5.49 1.97
C ASP A 95 10.25 -5.16 0.57
N ALA A 96 9.35 -5.04 -0.42
CA ALA A 96 9.72 -4.75 -1.79
C ALA A 96 10.36 -3.37 -1.96
N TYR A 97 9.87 -2.35 -1.24
CA TYR A 97 10.51 -1.03 -1.24
C TYR A 97 11.83 -1.04 -0.45
N ALA A 98 11.85 -1.63 0.74
CA ALA A 98 13.08 -1.69 1.54
C ALA A 98 14.22 -2.42 0.82
N GLY A 99 13.90 -3.50 0.10
CA GLY A 99 14.86 -4.25 -0.71
C GLY A 99 15.43 -3.50 -1.92
N GLN A 100 14.84 -2.37 -2.32
CA GLN A 100 15.37 -1.50 -3.37
C GLN A 100 16.38 -0.47 -2.83
N VAL A 101 16.49 -0.32 -1.51
CA VAL A 101 17.44 0.62 -0.89
C VAL A 101 18.83 -0.03 -0.88
N PRO A 102 19.81 0.52 -1.61
CA PRO A 102 21.17 -0.02 -1.57
C PRO A 102 21.81 0.17 -0.20
N ALA A 103 22.69 -0.75 0.20
CA ALA A 103 23.39 -0.69 1.48
C ALA A 103 24.29 0.56 1.60
N ASP A 104 24.87 0.99 0.46
CA ASP A 104 25.55 2.27 0.30
C ASP A 104 24.86 3.08 -0.81
N PRO A 105 23.92 3.98 -0.43
CA PRO A 105 23.16 4.78 -1.38
C PRO A 105 23.94 5.96 -1.98
N GLY A 106 25.20 6.16 -1.58
CA GLY A 106 26.01 7.29 -2.03
C GLY A 106 25.40 8.63 -1.61
N SER A 107 25.55 9.64 -2.46
CA SER A 107 25.12 11.02 -2.18
C SER A 107 24.29 11.63 -3.32
N GLY A 108 23.73 12.81 -3.09
CA GLY A 108 22.94 13.55 -4.09
C GLY A 108 21.65 12.84 -4.48
N GLU A 109 21.39 12.72 -5.79
CA GLU A 109 20.15 12.13 -6.32
C GLU A 109 19.97 10.66 -5.91
N ALA A 110 21.05 9.90 -5.76
CA ALA A 110 20.99 8.51 -5.34
C ALA A 110 20.48 8.38 -3.90
N ALA A 111 21.01 9.19 -2.98
CA ALA A 111 20.53 9.29 -1.60
C ALA A 111 19.08 9.78 -1.54
N GLN A 112 18.69 10.76 -2.37
CA GLN A 112 17.33 11.26 -2.40
C GLN A 112 16.32 10.22 -2.90
N ARG A 113 16.69 9.41 -3.91
CA ARG A 113 15.89 8.27 -4.37
C ARG A 113 15.77 7.19 -3.29
N ALA A 114 16.88 6.83 -2.66
CA ALA A 114 16.89 5.86 -1.56
C ALA A 114 15.97 6.32 -0.42
N ARG A 115 16.02 7.61 -0.07
CA ARG A 115 15.14 8.21 0.94
C ARG A 115 13.68 8.09 0.55
N ALA A 116 13.32 8.47 -0.68
CA ALA A 116 11.94 8.39 -1.16
C ALA A 116 11.40 6.95 -1.24
N VAL A 117 12.25 5.98 -1.54
CA VAL A 117 11.91 4.54 -1.52
C VAL A 117 11.69 4.06 -0.08
N LEU A 118 12.61 4.39 0.83
CA LEU A 118 12.50 3.98 2.24
C LEU A 118 11.31 4.62 2.95
N THR A 119 10.97 5.88 2.63
CA THR A 119 9.74 6.52 3.12
C THR A 119 8.49 5.75 2.69
N ARG A 120 8.45 5.19 1.48
CA ARG A 120 7.33 4.33 1.05
C ARG A 120 7.31 2.99 1.78
N ALA A 121 8.48 2.41 2.05
CA ALA A 121 8.58 1.18 2.84
C ALA A 121 8.04 1.37 4.27
N MET A 122 8.39 2.48 4.93
CA MET A 122 7.87 2.83 6.25
C MET A 122 6.37 3.08 6.22
N ALA A 123 5.87 3.88 5.27
CA ALA A 123 4.44 4.14 5.14
C ALA A 123 3.63 2.83 4.92
N ALA A 124 4.16 1.87 4.16
CA ALA A 124 3.53 0.56 3.99
C ALA A 124 3.57 -0.29 5.29
N LEU A 125 4.64 -0.17 6.08
CA LEU A 125 4.74 -0.85 7.38
C LEU A 125 3.75 -0.28 8.39
N ASP A 126 3.54 1.04 8.38
CA ASP A 126 2.54 1.72 9.20
C ASP A 126 1.13 1.21 8.90
N GLU A 127 0.81 0.95 7.63
CA GLU A 127 -0.47 0.34 7.24
C GLU A 127 -0.68 -1.03 7.88
N VAL A 128 0.35 -1.86 8.03
CA VAL A 128 0.25 -3.15 8.75
C VAL A 128 -0.14 -2.91 10.20
N GLY A 129 0.46 -1.90 10.85
CA GLY A 129 0.21 -1.55 12.24
C GLY A 129 -1.25 -1.15 12.52
N LYS A 130 -1.93 -0.51 11.55
CA LYS A 130 -3.34 -0.10 11.65
C LYS A 130 -4.32 -1.27 11.81
N PHE A 131 -3.91 -2.48 11.43
CA PHE A 131 -4.73 -3.69 11.62
C PHE A 131 -4.60 -4.30 13.03
N ILE A 132 -3.72 -3.79 13.90
CA ILE A 132 -3.58 -4.28 15.27
C ILE A 132 -4.52 -3.48 16.18
N PRO A 133 -5.57 -4.08 16.77
CA PRO A 133 -6.41 -3.43 17.76
C PRO A 133 -5.59 -2.82 18.92
N PRO A 134 -5.99 -1.69 19.53
CA PRO A 134 -5.20 -1.01 20.55
C PRO A 134 -4.71 -1.93 21.70
N ASP A 135 -5.56 -2.84 22.15
CA ASP A 135 -5.33 -3.80 23.24
C ASP A 135 -4.68 -5.12 22.80
N ALA A 136 -4.45 -5.32 21.50
CA ALA A 136 -3.85 -6.53 20.95
C ALA A 136 -2.35 -6.38 20.70
N ALA A 137 -1.59 -7.48 20.78
CA ALA A 137 -0.15 -7.48 20.48
C ALA A 137 0.19 -7.91 19.04
N VAL A 138 -0.79 -8.40 18.28
CA VAL A 138 -0.60 -9.01 16.96
C VAL A 138 -1.79 -8.70 16.06
N VAL A 139 -1.54 -8.66 14.75
CA VAL A 139 -2.60 -8.56 13.75
C VAL A 139 -3.54 -9.77 13.88
N PRO A 140 -4.86 -9.58 14.01
CA PRO A 140 -5.84 -10.66 14.05
C PRO A 140 -5.82 -11.52 12.78
N ALA A 141 -5.92 -12.85 12.92
CA ALA A 141 -5.85 -13.77 11.78
C ALA A 141 -6.96 -13.56 10.73
N ASN A 142 -8.12 -13.01 11.12
CA ASN A 142 -9.21 -12.69 10.20
C ASN A 142 -8.96 -11.45 9.35
N ALA A 143 -7.92 -10.65 9.63
CA ALA A 143 -7.54 -9.51 8.81
C ALA A 143 -6.85 -9.93 7.49
N PHE A 144 -6.37 -11.18 7.38
CA PHE A 144 -5.70 -11.70 6.18
C PHE A 144 -6.70 -12.25 5.16
N THR A 145 -7.16 -11.39 4.26
CA THR A 145 -8.22 -11.69 3.30
C THR A 145 -7.71 -12.18 1.94
N SER A 146 -6.45 -11.90 1.58
CA SER A 146 -5.81 -12.37 0.36
C SER A 146 -5.12 -13.74 0.57
N ASP A 147 -4.97 -14.51 -0.51
CA ASP A 147 -4.23 -15.78 -0.45
C ASP A 147 -2.75 -15.56 -0.10
N ARG A 148 -2.12 -14.54 -0.70
CA ARG A 148 -0.72 -14.22 -0.44
C ARG A 148 -0.48 -13.77 1.00
N GLY A 149 -1.39 -12.95 1.55
CA GLY A 149 -1.31 -12.50 2.93
C GLY A 149 -1.49 -13.65 3.92
N ARG A 150 -2.47 -14.53 3.68
CA ARG A 150 -2.65 -15.76 4.49
C ARG A 150 -1.42 -16.66 4.46
N GLN A 151 -0.85 -16.90 3.28
CA GLN A 151 0.35 -17.74 3.14
C GLN A 151 1.55 -17.14 3.88
N LEU A 152 1.76 -15.82 3.77
CA LEU A 152 2.84 -15.14 4.50
C LEU A 152 2.64 -15.23 6.01
N HIS A 153 1.42 -14.99 6.50
CA HIS A 153 1.10 -15.11 7.93
C HIS A 153 1.30 -16.54 8.45
N GLN A 154 0.92 -17.56 7.68
CA GLN A 154 1.14 -18.96 8.07
C GLN A 154 2.63 -19.31 8.17
N ARG A 155 3.46 -18.78 7.26
CA ARG A 155 4.90 -19.06 7.24
C ARG A 155 5.68 -18.27 8.30
N GLU A 156 5.29 -17.01 8.51
CA GLU A 156 6.06 -16.03 9.29
C GLU A 156 5.17 -15.20 10.25
N PRO A 157 4.36 -15.83 11.14
CA PRO A 157 3.35 -15.12 11.94
C PRO A 157 3.98 -14.06 12.87
N GLY A 158 5.20 -14.30 13.35
CA GLY A 158 5.92 -13.40 14.23
C GLY A 158 6.25 -12.03 13.63
N ARG A 159 6.13 -11.87 12.30
CA ARG A 159 6.33 -10.60 11.60
C ARG A 159 5.18 -9.61 11.77
N PHE A 160 4.01 -10.09 12.19
CA PHE A 160 2.79 -9.29 12.38
C PHE A 160 2.53 -8.92 13.84
N ARG A 161 3.55 -9.09 14.71
CA ARG A 161 3.50 -8.65 16.10
C ARG A 161 3.89 -7.18 16.20
N ARG A 162 3.21 -6.44 17.08
CA ARG A 162 3.43 -5.01 17.30
C ARG A 162 4.89 -4.69 17.60
N ASP A 163 5.49 -5.42 18.54
CA ASP A 163 6.90 -5.24 18.94
C ASP A 163 7.87 -5.38 17.75
N ARG A 164 7.64 -6.38 16.88
CA ARG A 164 8.43 -6.61 15.68
C ARG A 164 8.24 -5.49 14.66
N LEU A 165 6.99 -5.07 14.40
CA LEU A 165 6.70 -4.00 13.45
C LEU A 165 7.34 -2.68 13.91
N THR A 166 7.24 -2.35 15.20
CA THR A 166 7.92 -1.19 15.80
C THR A 166 9.43 -1.27 15.63
N ALA A 167 10.06 -2.42 15.93
CA ALA A 167 11.50 -2.57 15.77
C ALA A 167 11.98 -2.39 14.31
N VAL A 168 11.20 -2.87 13.33
CA VAL A 168 11.53 -2.68 11.90
C VAL A 168 11.33 -1.21 11.50
N HIS A 169 10.24 -0.59 11.97
CA HIS A 169 9.97 0.82 11.73
C HIS A 169 11.12 1.71 12.25
N ASP A 170 11.58 1.47 13.48
CA ASP A 170 12.68 2.20 14.10
C ASP A 170 13.98 2.04 13.30
N ALA A 171 14.28 0.82 12.84
CA ALA A 171 15.43 0.56 11.98
C ALA A 171 15.36 1.36 10.66
N TYR A 172 14.18 1.46 10.04
CA TYR A 172 13.99 2.29 8.84
C TYR A 172 14.12 3.79 9.14
N ALA A 173 13.64 4.26 10.30
CA ALA A 173 13.80 5.65 10.72
C ALA A 173 15.29 6.02 10.93
N GLU A 174 16.08 5.12 11.53
CA GLU A 174 17.53 5.28 11.66
C GLU A 174 18.22 5.30 10.29
N MET A 175 17.80 4.46 9.35
CA MET A 175 18.29 4.47 7.97
C MET A 175 17.96 5.79 7.27
N LEU A 176 16.74 6.33 7.40
CA LEU A 176 16.35 7.63 6.83
C LEU A 176 17.21 8.77 7.38
N THR A 177 17.53 8.74 8.67
CA THR A 177 18.38 9.76 9.31
C THR A 177 19.80 9.77 8.72
N ARG A 178 20.33 8.60 8.32
CA ARG A 178 21.62 8.49 7.63
C ARG A 178 21.60 8.95 6.17
N LEU A 179 20.41 9.10 5.59
CA LEU A 179 20.18 9.55 4.22
C LEU A 179 19.89 11.05 4.12
N ALA A 180 19.80 11.75 5.25
CA ALA A 180 19.56 13.18 5.34
C ALA A 180 20.86 13.98 5.14
#